data_AF-A0A820FNY2-F1
#
_entry.id   AF-A0A820FNY2-F1
#
_cell.length_a   1.000
_cell.length_b   1.000
_cell.length_c   1.000
_cell.angle_alpha   90.00
_cell.angle_beta   90.00
_cell.angle_gamma   90.00
#
_symmetry.space_group_name_H-M   'P 1'
#
loop_
_entity.id
_entity.type
_entity.pdbx_description
1 polymer ?
#
loop_
_entity_poly.entity_id
_entity_poly.type
_entity_poly.pdbx_seq_one_letter_code
_entity_poly.pdbx_strand_id
1 'polypeptide(L)'
;MRYNLVRVCEASFEFNKTETLYKEILREHSKYVDCVLRLGSMVHDRARRNSTPNDSYSRQLGQWLINLLIKYWIFVSCGMLLLVSIQNTVVIYRIIYMVFYLLFILSFQISFGFWRKTAATFHLIIVIYSMLVLIGIYIYQFEKVHVFLSKKFSIQLLASIGLEIVPSDVLALKLLTSSTFLVVNIMQFEKDIQGPANGTLKDIHAYAQENTDHANSFHTQQILQCEAKTWQETLYKFYFRTNRLYKQINYDGWRFAELYIFKLVLLIMVLISTLKVCGFNTILIILVTIGLTFFHLRKLINLLTLNTTGLYILLSMCYQFEIGKQHIIEKKFFIKNSSHIDSNMSLIPNDTVKWFGLESTPNIDRFIGLYILLTICLTFDAIVRYRQKHHRLLLSVRFNVHLVENRFPILFQPFALKTINDDNTYEFDIVNYQQADQGIYDFLKYLANFIFYRFGLEICYITTVIVVGIRLDMIAVLYSMWLGLFLISSRCIIQRMWSIYILFLIISFIIQYMSAVGAPPFLCI
;
A
#
# COMPACT_ATOMS: atom_id res chain seq x y z
N MET A 1 -42.45 -41.66 19.87
CA MET A 1 -43.22 -42.03 18.66
C MET A 1 -43.52 -40.83 17.77
N ARG A 2 -44.11 -39.73 18.30
CA ARG A 2 -44.43 -38.52 17.52
C ARG A 2 -43.23 -37.90 16.79
N TYR A 3 -42.06 -37.77 17.41
CA TYR A 3 -40.87 -37.23 16.75
C TYR A 3 -40.44 -38.02 15.49
N ASN A 4 -40.51 -39.36 15.52
CA ASN A 4 -40.20 -40.19 14.36
C ASN A 4 -41.22 -39.98 13.23
N LEU A 5 -42.50 -39.78 13.58
CA LEU A 5 -43.54 -39.44 12.60
C LEU A 5 -43.25 -38.09 11.92
N VAL A 6 -42.79 -37.09 12.68
CA VAL A 6 -42.41 -35.78 12.11
C VAL A 6 -41.22 -35.91 11.17
N ARG A 7 -40.22 -36.74 11.51
CA ARG A 7 -39.08 -37.02 10.64
C ARG A 7 -39.49 -37.71 9.33
N VAL A 8 -40.50 -38.57 9.37
CA VAL A 8 -41.08 -39.20 8.16
C VAL A 8 -41.83 -38.16 7.32
N CYS A 9 -42.58 -37.25 7.95
CA CYS A 9 -43.26 -36.15 7.23
C CYS A 9 -42.27 -35.16 6.61
N GLU A 10 -41.16 -34.88 7.31
CA GLU A 10 -40.03 -34.10 6.80
C GLU A 10 -39.39 -34.77 5.57
N ALA A 11 -39.15 -36.08 5.65
CA ALA A 11 -38.62 -36.87 4.52
C ALA A 11 -39.61 -37.00 3.35
N SER A 12 -40.92 -36.87 3.61
CA SER A 12 -41.98 -36.93 2.60
C SER A 12 -42.35 -35.55 2.03
N PHE A 13 -41.57 -34.51 2.32
CA PHE A 13 -41.74 -33.14 1.82
C PHE A 13 -43.06 -32.44 2.22
N GLU A 14 -43.78 -32.91 3.24
CA GLU A 14 -45.01 -32.28 3.76
C GLU A 14 -44.71 -31.15 4.77
N PHE A 15 -43.99 -30.10 4.35
CA PHE A 15 -43.41 -29.10 5.27
C PHE A 15 -44.40 -28.36 6.18
N ASN A 16 -45.62 -28.07 5.73
CA ASN A 16 -46.62 -27.37 6.55
C ASN A 16 -47.10 -28.23 7.73
N LYS A 17 -47.28 -29.53 7.50
CA LYS A 17 -47.69 -30.49 8.52
C LYS A 17 -46.54 -30.83 9.47
N THR A 18 -45.32 -30.88 8.93
CA THR A 18 -44.08 -31.05 9.70
C THR A 18 -43.87 -29.90 10.68
N GLU A 19 -44.09 -28.65 10.26
CA GLU A 19 -43.96 -27.47 11.14
C GLU A 19 -44.97 -27.48 12.30
N THR A 20 -46.24 -27.81 12.02
CA THR A 20 -47.26 -27.89 13.08
C THR A 20 -46.93 -28.97 14.09
N LEU A 21 -46.48 -30.14 13.64
CA LEU A 21 -46.11 -31.24 14.52
C LEU A 21 -44.85 -30.94 15.36
N TYR A 22 -43.84 -30.27 14.79
CA TYR A 22 -42.69 -29.84 15.60
C TYR A 22 -43.06 -28.78 16.65
N LYS A 23 -43.99 -27.86 16.34
CA LYS A 23 -44.51 -26.89 17.33
C LYS A 23 -45.30 -27.56 18.45
N GLU A 24 -46.09 -28.59 18.13
CA GLU A 24 -46.81 -29.40 19.13
C GLU A 24 -45.83 -30.17 20.04
N ILE A 25 -44.78 -30.77 19.47
CA ILE A 25 -43.73 -31.45 20.25
C ILE A 25 -43.01 -30.47 21.19
N LEU A 26 -42.72 -29.25 20.73
CA LEU A 26 -42.08 -28.22 21.55
C LEU A 26 -42.98 -27.67 22.66
N ARG A 27 -44.31 -27.69 22.47
CA ARG A 27 -45.28 -27.34 23.53
C ARG A 27 -45.31 -28.38 24.64
N GLU A 28 -45.22 -29.68 24.30
CA GLU A 28 -45.19 -30.76 25.29
C GLU A 28 -43.80 -30.92 25.93
N HIS A 29 -42.73 -30.68 25.18
CA HIS A 29 -41.35 -30.84 25.63
C HIS A 29 -40.42 -29.71 25.15
N SER A 30 -40.31 -28.65 25.95
CA SER A 30 -39.56 -27.43 25.60
C SER A 30 -38.03 -27.59 25.50
N LYS A 31 -37.47 -28.71 25.98
CA LYS A 31 -36.01 -28.97 26.00
C LYS A 31 -35.45 -29.61 24.73
N TYR A 32 -36.27 -29.91 23.72
CA TYR A 32 -35.80 -30.52 22.46
C TYR A 32 -35.12 -29.50 21.53
N VAL A 33 -33.81 -29.29 21.72
CA VAL A 33 -32.98 -28.35 20.95
C VAL A 33 -33.00 -28.65 19.44
N ASP A 34 -32.99 -29.93 19.04
CA ASP A 34 -33.01 -30.33 17.63
C ASP A 34 -34.30 -29.89 16.90
N CYS A 35 -35.45 -29.96 17.58
CA CYS A 35 -36.73 -29.46 17.03
C CYS A 35 -36.68 -27.94 16.80
N VAL A 36 -36.07 -27.18 17.72
CA VAL A 36 -35.92 -25.72 17.59
C VAL A 36 -35.00 -25.35 16.42
N LEU A 37 -33.86 -26.03 16.28
CA LEU A 37 -32.90 -25.81 15.20
C LEU A 37 -33.54 -26.06 13.82
N ARG A 38 -34.29 -27.17 13.69
CA ARG A 38 -34.98 -27.52 12.44
C ARG A 38 -36.17 -26.60 12.13
N LEU A 39 -36.90 -26.14 13.15
CA LEU A 39 -37.92 -25.10 12.93
C LEU A 39 -37.28 -23.82 12.41
N GLY A 40 -36.14 -23.44 12.98
CA GLY A 40 -35.36 -22.29 12.53
C GLY A 40 -34.90 -22.42 11.08
N SER A 41 -34.40 -23.59 10.66
CA SER A 41 -34.00 -23.82 9.27
C SER A 41 -35.20 -23.76 8.31
N MET A 42 -36.34 -24.35 8.68
CA MET A 42 -37.56 -24.29 7.85
C MET A 42 -38.10 -22.86 7.70
N VAL A 43 -38.06 -22.05 8.76
CA VAL A 43 -38.45 -20.64 8.70
C VAL A 43 -37.48 -19.84 7.83
N HIS A 44 -36.17 -20.10 7.94
CA HIS A 44 -35.15 -19.48 7.10
C HIS A 44 -35.36 -19.81 5.61
N ASP A 45 -35.64 -21.08 5.29
CA ASP A 45 -35.91 -21.53 3.91
C ASP A 45 -37.22 -20.99 3.35
N ARG A 46 -38.25 -20.81 4.19
CA ARG A 46 -39.49 -20.13 3.78
C ARG A 46 -39.25 -18.65 3.52
N ALA A 47 -38.46 -17.97 4.37
CA ALA A 47 -38.09 -16.57 4.16
C ALA A 47 -37.27 -16.40 2.87
N ARG A 48 -36.41 -17.37 2.52
CA ARG A 48 -35.62 -17.42 1.29
C ARG A 48 -36.46 -17.69 0.04
N ARG A 49 -37.51 -18.52 0.15
CA ARG A 49 -38.49 -18.76 -0.92
C ARG A 49 -39.42 -17.57 -1.17
N ASN A 50 -39.76 -16.83 -0.11
CA ASN A 50 -40.66 -15.67 -0.20
C ASN A 50 -39.95 -14.37 -0.57
N SER A 51 -38.60 -14.30 -0.50
CA SER A 51 -37.85 -13.14 -0.98
C SER A 51 -37.88 -13.10 -2.51
N THR A 52 -38.30 -11.97 -3.08
CA THR A 52 -38.24 -11.77 -4.53
C THR A 52 -36.78 -11.84 -5.01
N PRO A 53 -36.49 -12.30 -6.24
CA PRO A 53 -35.12 -12.40 -6.73
C PRO A 53 -34.36 -11.07 -6.59
N ASN A 54 -35.01 -9.92 -6.78
CA ASN A 54 -34.41 -8.60 -6.61
C ASN A 54 -33.95 -8.29 -5.17
N ASP A 55 -34.67 -8.75 -4.14
CA ASP A 55 -34.27 -8.57 -2.74
C ASP A 55 -33.07 -9.42 -2.35
N SER A 56 -32.87 -10.54 -3.05
CA SER A 56 -31.71 -11.42 -2.83
C SER A 56 -30.43 -10.82 -3.42
N TYR A 57 -30.51 -10.20 -4.61
CA TYR A 57 -29.37 -9.54 -5.25
C TYR A 57 -28.92 -8.29 -4.49
N SER A 58 -29.86 -7.45 -4.02
CA SER A 58 -29.51 -6.24 -3.26
C SER A 58 -28.84 -6.57 -1.92
N ARG A 59 -29.26 -7.63 -1.24
CA ARG A 59 -28.61 -8.13 -0.01
C ARG A 59 -27.22 -8.70 -0.29
N GLN A 60 -27.05 -9.51 -1.34
CA GLN A 60 -25.75 -10.05 -1.72
C GLN A 60 -24.76 -8.94 -2.14
N LEU A 61 -25.22 -7.97 -2.93
CA LEU A 61 -24.44 -6.78 -3.28
C LEU A 61 -24.08 -5.96 -2.05
N GLY A 62 -25.03 -5.75 -1.13
CA GLY A 62 -24.77 -5.07 0.14
C GLY A 62 -23.72 -5.77 0.99
N GLN A 63 -23.81 -7.09 1.12
CA GLN A 63 -22.81 -7.90 1.86
C GLN A 63 -21.43 -7.83 1.21
N TRP A 64 -21.37 -7.86 -0.13
CA TRP A 64 -20.14 -7.72 -0.89
C TRP A 64 -19.51 -6.33 -0.71
N LEU A 65 -20.31 -5.26 -0.80
CA LEU A 65 -19.87 -3.88 -0.57
C LEU A 65 -19.35 -3.70 0.86
N ILE A 66 -20.07 -4.20 1.87
CA ILE A 66 -19.64 -4.13 3.27
C ILE A 66 -18.30 -4.86 3.44
N ASN A 67 -18.14 -6.06 2.86
CA ASN A 67 -16.89 -6.81 2.92
C ASN A 67 -15.73 -6.08 2.23
N LEU A 68 -15.98 -5.41 1.11
CA LEU A 68 -14.98 -4.54 0.47
C LEU A 68 -14.61 -3.34 1.34
N LEU A 69 -15.60 -2.63 1.87
CA LEU A 69 -15.38 -1.49 2.73
C LEU A 69 -14.60 -1.88 3.98
N ILE A 70 -14.88 -3.03 4.60
CA ILE A 70 -14.14 -3.54 5.75
C ILE A 70 -12.68 -3.84 5.36
N LYS A 71 -12.46 -4.51 4.23
CA LYS A 71 -11.14 -4.94 3.79
C LYS A 71 -10.20 -3.78 3.43
N TYR A 72 -10.74 -2.71 2.83
CA TYR A 72 -9.94 -1.60 2.31
C TYR A 72 -10.05 -0.30 3.12
N TRP A 73 -10.79 -0.27 4.25
CA TRP A 73 -10.98 0.94 5.05
C TRP A 73 -9.68 1.58 5.55
N ILE A 74 -8.68 0.76 5.90
CA ILE A 74 -7.41 1.27 6.41
C ILE A 74 -6.68 2.15 5.39
N PHE A 75 -6.84 1.86 4.10
CA PHE A 75 -6.29 2.71 3.03
C PHE A 75 -7.01 4.05 2.94
N VAL A 76 -8.34 4.06 3.16
CA VAL A 76 -9.12 5.31 3.23
C VAL A 76 -8.68 6.14 4.42
N SER A 77 -8.50 5.54 5.60
CA SER A 77 -8.00 6.21 6.81
C SER A 77 -6.62 6.83 6.59
N CYS A 78 -5.67 6.05 6.07
CA CYS A 78 -4.31 6.50 5.79
C CYS A 78 -4.27 7.58 4.69
N GLY A 79 -5.08 7.43 3.64
CA GLY A 79 -5.21 8.41 2.56
C GLY A 79 -5.79 9.74 3.05
N MET A 80 -6.80 9.70 3.93
CA MET A 80 -7.36 10.91 4.53
C MET A 80 -6.37 11.60 5.48
N LEU A 81 -5.58 10.84 6.25
CA LEU A 81 -4.51 11.38 7.09
C LEU A 81 -3.46 12.13 6.25
N LEU A 82 -3.08 11.57 5.10
CA LEU A 82 -2.17 12.20 4.15
C LEU A 82 -2.80 13.43 3.46
N LEU A 83 -4.09 13.39 3.13
CA LEU A 83 -4.78 14.51 2.50
C LEU A 83 -4.87 15.72 3.43
N VAL A 84 -5.22 15.52 4.70
CA VAL A 84 -5.31 16.59 5.70
C VAL A 84 -3.95 17.24 5.96
N SER A 85 -2.86 16.46 5.85
CA SER A 85 -1.52 16.93 6.14
C SER A 85 -0.83 17.68 4.98
N ILE A 86 -1.21 17.42 3.71
CA ILE A 86 -0.58 18.04 2.51
C ILE A 86 -1.17 19.41 2.15
N GLN A 87 -2.35 19.78 2.66
CA GLN A 87 -3.02 21.02 2.27
C GLN A 87 -2.10 22.26 2.29
N ASN A 88 -2.18 23.10 1.25
CA ASN A 88 -1.20 24.15 0.88
C ASN A 88 -0.75 25.12 2.00
N THR A 89 -1.56 25.35 3.03
CA THR A 89 -1.16 26.22 4.15
C THR A 89 -0.45 25.41 5.25
N VAL A 90 0.85 25.60 5.42
CA VAL A 90 1.58 24.94 6.52
C VAL A 90 1.22 25.59 7.84
N VAL A 91 0.71 24.77 8.75
CA VAL A 91 0.33 25.16 10.11
C VAL A 91 0.78 24.05 11.05
N ILE A 92 1.04 24.39 12.32
CA ILE A 92 1.64 23.46 13.28
C ILE A 92 0.86 22.14 13.37
N TYR A 93 -0.47 22.17 13.39
CA TYR A 93 -1.24 20.94 13.50
C TYR A 93 -1.10 20.01 12.28
N ARG A 94 -0.86 20.55 11.08
CA ARG A 94 -0.62 19.74 9.87
C ARG A 94 0.75 19.07 9.90
N ILE A 95 1.75 19.76 10.45
CA ILE A 95 3.09 19.16 10.69
C ILE A 95 2.94 17.96 11.63
N ILE A 96 2.17 18.09 12.71
CA ILE A 96 1.91 16.97 13.64
C ILE A 96 1.15 15.83 12.93
N TYR A 97 0.16 16.13 12.07
CA TYR A 97 -0.48 15.09 11.25
C TYR A 97 0.49 14.38 10.30
N MET A 98 1.45 15.11 9.70
CA MET A 98 2.52 14.48 8.92
C MET A 98 3.41 13.57 9.77
N VAL A 99 3.76 13.99 10.98
CA VAL A 99 4.50 13.14 11.92
C VAL A 99 3.71 11.86 12.20
N PHE A 100 2.40 11.94 12.48
CA PHE A 100 1.57 10.76 12.67
C PHE A 100 1.55 9.85 11.43
N TYR A 101 1.41 10.41 10.24
CA TYR A 101 1.48 9.64 8.98
C TYR A 101 2.80 8.89 8.84
N LEU A 102 3.93 9.58 9.02
CA LEU A 102 5.26 8.98 8.89
C LEU A 102 5.51 7.91 9.95
N LEU A 103 5.11 8.16 11.20
CA LEU A 103 5.22 7.18 12.29
C LEU A 103 4.38 5.93 12.03
N PHE A 104 3.18 6.09 11.46
CA PHE A 104 2.31 4.97 11.10
C PHE A 104 2.96 4.06 10.06
N ILE A 105 3.47 4.66 8.98
CA ILE A 105 4.14 3.95 7.90
C ILE A 105 5.46 3.33 8.38
N LEU A 106 6.21 4.04 9.23
CA LEU A 106 7.45 3.55 9.79
C LEU A 106 7.21 2.32 10.70
N SER A 107 6.21 2.39 11.57
CA SER A 107 5.79 1.26 12.40
C SER A 107 5.42 0.04 11.54
N PHE A 108 4.69 0.25 10.44
CA PHE A 108 4.35 -0.80 9.48
C PHE A 108 5.57 -1.46 8.83
N GLN A 109 6.59 -0.67 8.44
CA GLN A 109 7.80 -1.19 7.81
C GLN A 109 8.75 -1.91 8.78
N ILE A 110 8.84 -1.47 10.02
CA ILE A 110 9.68 -2.10 11.05
C ILE A 110 9.20 -3.54 11.30
N SER A 111 7.92 -3.69 11.66
CA SER A 111 7.33 -4.99 11.95
C SER A 111 5.80 -4.96 11.89
N PHE A 112 5.24 -5.78 11.00
CA PHE A 112 3.79 -5.98 10.91
C PHE A 112 3.15 -6.45 12.23
N GLY A 113 3.83 -7.31 12.99
CA GLY A 113 3.31 -7.79 14.28
C GLY A 113 3.21 -6.68 15.33
N PHE A 114 4.20 -5.78 15.36
CA PHE A 114 4.18 -4.61 16.23
C PHE A 114 3.12 -3.60 15.80
N TRP A 115 3.03 -3.32 14.49
CA TRP A 115 2.03 -2.44 13.91
C TRP A 115 0.61 -2.91 14.25
N ARG A 116 0.31 -4.20 14.11
CA ARG A 116 -1.01 -4.75 14.43
C ARG A 116 -1.41 -4.59 15.90
N LYS A 117 -0.45 -4.71 16.82
CA LYS A 117 -0.68 -4.52 18.27
C LYS A 117 -0.88 -3.05 18.64
N THR A 118 -0.23 -2.13 17.92
CA THR A 118 -0.21 -0.70 18.23
C THR A 118 -1.22 0.12 17.43
N ALA A 119 -1.82 -0.44 16.37
CA ALA A 119 -2.75 0.27 15.49
C ALA A 119 -3.96 0.86 16.22
N ALA A 120 -4.59 0.11 17.13
CA ALA A 120 -5.73 0.60 17.91
C ALA A 120 -5.35 1.81 18.79
N THR A 121 -4.20 1.74 19.47
CA THR A 121 -3.67 2.85 20.27
C THR A 121 -3.34 4.06 19.41
N PHE A 122 -2.78 3.84 18.22
CA PHE A 122 -2.45 4.89 17.27
C PHE A 122 -3.70 5.65 16.79
N HIS A 123 -4.75 4.95 16.35
CA HIS A 123 -5.97 5.61 15.90
C HIS A 123 -6.69 6.33 17.06
N LEU A 124 -6.64 5.80 18.29
CA LEU A 124 -7.15 6.51 19.46
C LEU A 124 -6.46 7.86 19.66
N ILE A 125 -5.13 7.89 19.57
CA ILE A 125 -4.34 9.13 19.69
C ILE A 125 -4.73 10.12 18.59
N ILE A 126 -4.89 9.66 17.34
CA ILE A 126 -5.33 10.51 16.23
C ILE A 126 -6.74 11.08 16.48
N VAL A 127 -7.68 10.25 16.94
CA VAL A 127 -9.05 10.70 17.21
C VAL A 127 -9.06 11.80 18.28
N ILE A 128 -8.36 11.59 19.40
CA ILE A 128 -8.25 12.57 20.48
C ILE A 128 -7.61 13.86 19.97
N TYR A 129 -6.49 13.75 19.26
CA TYR A 129 -5.79 14.90 18.68
C TYR A 129 -6.68 15.67 17.70
N SER A 130 -7.45 14.98 16.88
CA SER A 130 -8.34 15.60 15.89
C SER A 130 -9.55 16.28 16.52
N MET A 131 -10.08 15.74 17.63
CA MET A 131 -11.08 16.43 18.43
C MET A 131 -10.52 17.74 19.00
N LEU A 132 -9.29 17.74 19.53
CA LEU A 132 -8.65 18.95 20.05
C LEU A 132 -8.44 20.01 18.97
N VAL A 133 -7.99 19.61 17.77
CA VAL A 133 -7.83 20.52 16.63
C VAL A 133 -9.17 21.09 16.19
N LEU A 134 -10.22 20.26 16.07
CA LEU A 134 -11.56 20.69 15.69
C LEU A 134 -12.15 21.69 16.71
N ILE A 135 -12.05 21.36 18.00
CA ILE A 135 -12.49 22.22 19.10
C ILE A 135 -11.70 23.54 19.07
N GLY A 136 -10.39 23.49 18.88
CA GLY A 136 -9.53 24.68 18.82
C GLY A 136 -9.92 25.63 17.67
N ILE A 137 -10.11 25.10 16.46
CA ILE A 137 -10.52 25.88 15.29
C ILE A 137 -11.91 26.50 15.50
N TYR A 138 -12.84 25.74 16.08
CA TYR A 138 -14.21 26.19 16.33
C TYR A 138 -14.27 27.26 17.43
N ILE A 139 -13.67 27.01 18.59
CA ILE A 139 -13.68 27.92 19.74
C ILE A 139 -13.05 29.28 19.39
N TYR A 140 -12.02 29.29 18.55
CA TYR A 140 -11.33 30.52 18.16
C TYR A 140 -12.21 31.49 17.33
N GLN A 141 -13.33 31.03 16.75
CA GLN A 141 -14.26 31.91 16.05
C GLN A 141 -15.07 32.80 17.00
N PHE A 142 -15.13 32.50 18.30
CA PHE A 142 -15.81 33.35 19.28
C PHE A 142 -14.96 34.56 19.64
N GLU A 143 -15.55 35.75 19.50
CA GLU A 143 -14.89 37.04 19.73
C GLU A 143 -14.23 37.13 21.11
N LYS A 144 -14.92 36.73 22.18
CA LYS A 144 -14.39 36.75 23.55
C LYS A 144 -13.13 35.89 23.70
N VAL A 145 -13.09 34.74 23.03
CA VAL A 145 -11.96 33.81 23.12
C VAL A 145 -10.79 34.30 22.29
N HIS A 146 -11.06 34.85 21.10
CA HIS A 146 -10.04 35.49 20.28
C HIS A 146 -9.32 36.61 21.06
N VAL A 147 -10.08 37.53 21.67
CA VAL A 147 -9.53 38.66 22.46
C VAL A 147 -8.74 38.17 23.68
N PHE A 148 -9.22 37.12 24.36
CA PHE A 148 -8.52 36.53 25.49
C PHE A 148 -7.16 35.92 25.07
N LEU A 149 -7.16 35.12 23.99
CA LEU A 149 -5.96 34.46 23.51
C LEU A 149 -4.98 35.43 22.86
N SER A 150 -5.45 36.45 22.14
CA SER A 150 -4.60 37.49 21.54
C SER A 150 -3.94 38.39 22.59
N LYS A 151 -4.53 38.49 23.78
CA LYS A 151 -3.93 39.18 24.94
C LYS A 151 -2.82 38.36 25.60
N LYS A 152 -2.96 37.02 25.62
CA LYS A 152 -2.00 36.10 26.25
C LYS A 152 -0.89 35.64 25.32
N PHE A 153 -1.18 35.49 24.03
CA PHE A 153 -0.28 35.00 22.99
C PHE A 153 -0.20 36.00 21.84
N SER A 154 0.95 36.09 21.18
CA SER A 154 1.08 36.96 20.01
C SER A 154 0.18 36.45 18.88
N ILE A 155 -0.49 37.38 18.20
CA ILE A 155 -1.40 37.08 17.07
C ILE A 155 -0.68 36.28 15.97
N GLN A 156 0.62 36.50 15.79
CA GLN A 156 1.47 35.74 14.86
C GLN A 156 1.64 34.28 15.28
N LEU A 157 1.81 34.01 16.57
CA LEU A 157 1.91 32.64 17.08
C LEU A 157 0.57 31.90 16.92
N LEU A 158 -0.55 32.57 17.16
CA LEU A 158 -1.89 32.02 16.91
C LEU A 158 -2.15 31.71 15.42
N ALA A 159 -1.80 32.62 14.52
CA ALA A 159 -1.88 32.39 13.08
C ALA A 159 -0.99 31.20 12.66
N SER A 160 0.20 31.08 13.26
CA SER A 160 1.13 29.97 13.00
C SER A 160 0.59 28.59 13.47
N ILE A 161 -0.21 28.57 14.54
CA ILE A 161 -0.94 27.38 14.95
C ILE A 161 -2.05 27.04 13.94
N GLY A 162 -2.48 27.99 13.12
CA GLY A 162 -3.61 27.88 12.19
C GLY A 162 -4.94 28.33 12.81
N LEU A 163 -4.87 29.07 13.92
CA LEU A 163 -6.01 29.73 14.56
C LEU A 163 -6.16 31.12 13.95
N GLU A 164 -6.97 31.20 12.89
CA GLU A 164 -7.30 32.42 12.19
C GLU A 164 -8.81 32.63 12.19
N ILE A 165 -9.24 33.88 12.19
CA ILE A 165 -10.64 34.24 11.95
C ILE A 165 -10.86 34.11 10.44
N VAL A 166 -11.80 33.27 10.06
CA VAL A 166 -12.00 32.84 8.68
C VAL A 166 -13.45 33.14 8.29
N PRO A 167 -13.73 33.60 7.05
CA PRO A 167 -15.10 33.78 6.59
C PRO A 167 -15.89 32.46 6.59
N SER A 168 -17.23 32.55 6.63
CA SER A 168 -18.12 31.41 6.90
C SER A 168 -17.99 30.26 5.89
N ASP A 169 -17.68 30.56 4.63
CA ASP A 169 -17.47 29.62 3.54
C ASP A 169 -16.21 28.76 3.72
N VAL A 170 -15.07 29.41 3.98
CA VAL A 170 -13.79 28.72 4.21
C VAL A 170 -13.80 28.02 5.57
N LEU A 171 -14.51 28.57 6.56
CA LEU A 171 -14.72 27.91 7.86
C LEU A 171 -15.50 26.60 7.69
N ALA A 172 -16.59 26.60 6.91
CA ALA A 172 -17.37 25.39 6.64
C ALA A 172 -16.50 24.31 5.98
N LEU A 173 -15.65 24.67 5.01
CA LEU A 173 -14.75 23.71 4.36
C LEU A 173 -13.69 23.14 5.32
N LYS A 174 -13.10 23.99 6.18
CA LYS A 174 -12.12 23.56 7.20
C LYS A 174 -12.77 22.60 8.20
N LEU A 175 -13.96 22.94 8.72
CA LEU A 175 -14.70 22.11 9.66
C LEU A 175 -15.18 20.80 9.02
N LEU A 176 -15.64 20.83 7.76
CA LEU A 176 -16.05 19.64 7.02
C LEU A 176 -14.86 18.69 6.80
N THR A 177 -13.70 19.23 6.44
CA THR A 177 -12.51 18.39 6.24
C THR A 177 -12.05 17.76 7.55
N SER A 178 -12.00 18.52 8.65
CA SER A 178 -11.61 18.00 9.96
C SER A 178 -12.64 17.02 10.56
N SER A 179 -13.93 17.25 10.35
CA SER A 179 -15.00 16.36 10.83
C SER A 179 -15.10 15.07 10.02
N THR A 180 -15.00 15.13 8.68
CA THR A 180 -14.93 13.93 7.84
C THR A 180 -13.72 13.07 8.18
N PHE A 181 -12.55 13.70 8.37
CA PHE A 181 -11.36 13.02 8.85
C PHE A 181 -11.57 12.36 10.23
N LEU A 182 -12.17 13.07 11.19
CA LEU A 182 -12.48 12.52 12.50
C LEU A 182 -13.40 11.30 12.41
N VAL A 183 -14.48 11.38 11.63
CA VAL A 183 -15.45 10.28 11.46
C VAL A 183 -14.81 9.05 10.82
N VAL A 184 -13.96 9.23 9.80
CA VAL A 184 -13.22 8.11 9.17
C VAL A 184 -12.31 7.41 10.18
N ASN A 185 -11.62 8.16 11.04
CA ASN A 185 -10.73 7.60 12.07
C ASN A 185 -11.48 6.94 13.22
N ILE A 186 -12.65 7.47 13.63
CA ILE A 186 -13.52 6.82 14.61
C ILE A 186 -13.99 5.46 14.07
N MET A 187 -14.44 5.42 12.81
CA MET A 187 -14.82 4.17 12.16
C MET A 187 -13.67 3.17 12.04
N GLN A 188 -12.44 3.65 11.78
CA GLN A 188 -11.26 2.76 11.74
C GLN A 188 -10.88 2.27 13.14
N PHE A 189 -10.93 3.13 14.15
CA PHE A 189 -10.64 2.76 15.54
C PHE A 189 -11.57 1.66 16.06
N GLU A 190 -12.88 1.77 15.78
CA GLU A 190 -13.85 0.73 16.15
C GLU A 190 -13.49 -0.63 15.53
N LYS A 191 -13.06 -0.64 14.26
CA LYS A 191 -12.60 -1.85 13.56
C LYS A 191 -11.32 -2.42 14.16
N ASP A 192 -10.37 -1.56 14.52
CA ASP A 192 -9.09 -1.98 15.10
C ASP A 192 -9.28 -2.67 16.46
N ILE A 193 -10.24 -2.23 17.27
CA ILE A 193 -10.61 -2.90 18.53
C ILE A 193 -11.18 -4.30 18.27
N GLN A 194 -12.01 -4.45 17.23
CA GLN A 194 -12.64 -5.74 16.88
C GLN A 194 -11.67 -6.73 16.18
N GLY A 195 -10.55 -6.24 15.65
CA GLY A 195 -9.66 -6.94 14.72
C GLY A 195 -8.77 -8.08 15.25
N PRO A 196 -8.22 -8.07 16.48
CA PRO A 196 -7.19 -9.06 16.86
C PRO A 196 -7.73 -10.45 17.19
N ALA A 197 -8.99 -10.59 17.65
CA ALA A 197 -9.55 -11.88 18.09
C ALA A 197 -10.18 -12.71 16.95
N ASN A 198 -10.62 -12.07 15.87
CA ASN A 198 -11.47 -12.71 14.85
C ASN A 198 -10.76 -13.00 13.52
N GLY A 199 -9.64 -12.35 13.20
CA GLY A 199 -9.03 -12.44 11.86
C GLY A 199 -8.50 -13.83 11.50
N THR A 200 -7.66 -14.41 12.35
CA THR A 200 -7.05 -15.74 12.11
C THR A 200 -8.09 -16.86 12.10
N LEU A 201 -9.07 -16.80 13.00
CA LEU A 201 -10.14 -17.78 13.08
C LEU A 201 -11.14 -17.61 11.91
N LYS A 202 -11.47 -16.37 11.50
CA LYS A 202 -12.31 -16.09 10.33
C LYS A 202 -11.63 -16.46 9.02
N ASP A 203 -10.32 -16.30 8.87
CA ASP A 203 -9.62 -16.70 7.65
C ASP A 203 -9.59 -18.23 7.51
N ILE A 204 -9.43 -18.95 8.64
CA ILE A 204 -9.53 -20.41 8.69
C ILE A 204 -10.98 -20.88 8.44
N HIS A 205 -11.98 -20.23 9.05
CA HIS A 205 -13.40 -20.55 8.82
C HIS A 205 -13.87 -20.19 7.42
N ALA A 206 -13.48 -19.04 6.87
CA ALA A 206 -13.84 -18.61 5.52
C ALA A 206 -13.23 -19.54 4.46
N TYR A 207 -12.04 -20.08 4.71
CA TYR A 207 -11.42 -21.08 3.84
C TYR A 207 -12.05 -22.48 4.00
N ALA A 208 -12.45 -22.87 5.23
CA ALA A 208 -13.27 -24.07 5.45
C ALA A 208 -14.65 -23.94 4.78
N GLN A 209 -15.18 -22.72 4.69
CA GLN A 209 -16.43 -22.39 4.01
C GLN A 209 -16.28 -22.40 2.48
N GLU A 210 -15.14 -21.98 1.93
CA GLU A 210 -14.85 -22.06 0.49
C GLU A 210 -14.78 -23.52 -0.03
N ASN A 211 -14.29 -24.46 0.80
CA ASN A 211 -14.30 -25.89 0.49
C ASN A 211 -15.71 -26.52 0.56
N THR A 212 -16.56 -26.06 1.49
CA THR A 212 -17.95 -26.51 1.57
C THR A 212 -18.81 -25.87 0.49
N ASP A 213 -18.53 -24.63 0.07
CA ASP A 213 -19.17 -23.97 -1.06
C ASP A 213 -18.78 -24.61 -2.40
N HIS A 214 -17.56 -25.15 -2.55
CA HIS A 214 -17.22 -25.91 -3.75
C HIS A 214 -17.97 -27.26 -3.82
N ALA A 215 -18.04 -28.00 -2.72
CA ALA A 215 -18.82 -29.24 -2.61
C ALA A 215 -20.33 -28.99 -2.79
N ASN A 216 -20.85 -27.92 -2.18
CA ASN A 216 -22.24 -27.48 -2.34
C ASN A 216 -22.49 -26.90 -3.72
N SER A 217 -21.52 -26.26 -4.40
CA SER A 217 -21.70 -25.80 -5.80
C SER A 217 -21.79 -26.96 -6.77
N PHE A 218 -21.11 -28.08 -6.47
CA PHE A 218 -21.19 -29.32 -7.26
C PHE A 218 -22.55 -30.01 -7.05
N HIS A 219 -23.03 -30.05 -5.81
CA HIS A 219 -24.37 -30.59 -5.49
C HIS A 219 -25.51 -29.67 -6.01
N THR A 220 -25.31 -28.36 -5.94
CA THR A 220 -26.23 -27.35 -6.48
C THR A 220 -26.20 -27.33 -8.01
N GLN A 221 -25.07 -27.69 -8.64
CA GLN A 221 -24.98 -27.94 -10.08
C GLN A 221 -25.83 -29.14 -10.51
N GLN A 222 -25.86 -30.22 -9.73
CA GLN A 222 -26.74 -31.37 -10.02
C GLN A 222 -28.22 -31.05 -9.83
N ILE A 223 -28.58 -30.18 -8.88
CA ILE A 223 -29.99 -29.83 -8.60
C ILE A 223 -30.50 -28.73 -9.56
N LEU A 224 -29.69 -27.74 -9.92
CA LEU A 224 -30.08 -26.65 -10.85
C LEU A 224 -30.12 -27.07 -12.33
N GLN A 225 -29.46 -28.16 -12.71
CA GLN A 225 -29.53 -28.70 -14.07
C GLN A 225 -30.94 -29.14 -14.48
N CYS A 226 -31.86 -29.35 -13.53
CA CYS A 226 -33.23 -29.78 -13.81
C CYS A 226 -34.22 -28.63 -14.11
N GLU A 227 -33.88 -27.35 -13.91
CA GLU A 227 -34.87 -26.25 -14.05
C GLU A 227 -34.37 -24.91 -14.65
N ALA A 228 -33.12 -24.79 -15.11
CA ALA A 228 -32.59 -23.49 -15.55
C ALA A 228 -32.92 -23.13 -17.01
N LYS A 229 -33.44 -21.92 -17.24
CA LYS A 229 -33.56 -21.30 -18.57
C LYS A 229 -32.17 -21.07 -19.18
N THR A 230 -32.02 -21.33 -20.49
CA THR A 230 -30.77 -21.35 -21.29
C THR A 230 -29.81 -20.17 -21.08
N TRP A 231 -30.32 -18.96 -20.79
CA TRP A 231 -29.50 -17.77 -20.55
C TRP A 231 -28.78 -17.76 -19.20
N GLN A 232 -29.35 -18.38 -18.16
CA GLN A 232 -28.75 -18.44 -16.83
C GLN A 232 -27.50 -19.34 -16.81
N GLU A 233 -27.51 -20.43 -17.58
CA GLU A 233 -26.34 -21.30 -17.73
C GLU A 233 -25.18 -20.59 -18.45
N THR A 234 -25.51 -19.75 -19.44
CA THR A 234 -24.51 -19.02 -20.22
C THR A 234 -23.83 -17.95 -19.35
N LEU A 235 -24.61 -17.25 -18.52
CA LEU A 235 -24.10 -16.30 -17.53
C LEU A 235 -23.29 -16.98 -16.42
N TYR A 236 -23.69 -18.17 -15.96
CA TYR A 236 -22.94 -18.91 -14.95
C TYR A 236 -21.60 -19.43 -15.48
N LYS A 237 -21.60 -19.98 -16.71
CA LYS A 237 -20.36 -20.38 -17.40
C LYS A 237 -19.44 -19.18 -17.66
N PHE A 238 -20.00 -18.02 -18.03
CA PHE A 238 -19.26 -16.78 -18.20
C PHE A 238 -18.66 -16.29 -16.86
N TYR A 239 -19.46 -16.25 -15.79
CA TYR A 239 -19.00 -15.89 -14.44
C TYR A 239 -17.87 -16.79 -13.94
N PHE A 240 -17.98 -18.10 -14.13
CA PHE A 240 -16.91 -19.03 -13.73
C PHE A 240 -15.63 -18.80 -14.53
N ARG A 241 -15.75 -18.55 -15.85
CA ARG A 241 -14.61 -18.26 -16.72
C ARG A 241 -13.94 -16.92 -16.38
N THR A 242 -14.71 -15.87 -16.14
CA THR A 242 -14.16 -14.56 -15.73
C THR A 242 -13.54 -14.61 -14.35
N ASN A 243 -14.14 -15.33 -13.40
CA ASN A 243 -13.56 -15.51 -12.07
C ASN A 243 -12.25 -16.32 -12.11
N ARG A 244 -12.16 -17.34 -12.98
CA ARG A 244 -10.92 -18.09 -13.22
C ARG A 244 -9.82 -17.19 -13.79
N LEU A 245 -10.14 -16.38 -14.80
CA LEU A 245 -9.20 -15.41 -15.37
C LEU A 245 -8.77 -14.36 -14.34
N TYR A 246 -9.70 -13.84 -13.54
CA TYR A 246 -9.41 -12.89 -12.47
C TYR A 246 -8.45 -13.49 -11.44
N LYS A 247 -8.70 -14.72 -10.98
CA LYS A 247 -7.80 -15.42 -10.02
C LYS A 247 -6.38 -15.57 -10.58
N GLN A 248 -6.26 -15.91 -11.87
CA GLN A 248 -4.97 -16.06 -12.54
C GLN A 248 -4.25 -14.72 -12.71
N ILE A 249 -4.90 -13.71 -13.28
CA ILE A 249 -4.35 -12.35 -13.45
C ILE A 249 -3.94 -11.75 -12.11
N ASN A 250 -4.75 -11.96 -11.07
CA ASN A 250 -4.44 -11.48 -9.73
C ASN A 250 -3.15 -12.15 -9.22
N TYR A 251 -3.03 -13.47 -9.30
CA TYR A 251 -1.81 -14.18 -8.90
C TYR A 251 -0.56 -13.67 -9.65
N ASP A 252 -0.64 -13.61 -10.98
CA ASP A 252 0.45 -13.15 -11.84
C ASP A 252 0.81 -11.68 -11.55
N GLY A 253 -0.19 -10.82 -11.33
CA GLY A 253 0.00 -9.40 -11.00
C GLY A 253 0.73 -9.20 -9.67
N TRP A 254 0.39 -9.98 -8.64
CA TRP A 254 1.10 -9.92 -7.36
C TRP A 254 2.52 -10.48 -7.44
N ARG A 255 2.75 -11.47 -8.31
CA ARG A 255 4.08 -12.01 -8.57
C ARG A 255 4.93 -11.02 -9.36
N PHE A 256 4.36 -10.35 -10.36
CA PHE A 256 4.99 -9.25 -11.06
C PHE A 256 5.40 -8.13 -10.08
N ALA A 257 4.47 -7.70 -9.23
CA ALA A 257 4.75 -6.68 -8.21
C ALA A 257 5.91 -7.10 -7.30
N GLU A 258 5.98 -8.36 -6.86
CA GLU A 258 7.05 -8.86 -5.99
C GLU A 258 8.45 -8.70 -6.59
N LEU A 259 8.57 -8.95 -7.90
CA LEU A 259 9.83 -8.95 -8.64
C LEU A 259 10.27 -7.53 -9.02
N TYR A 260 9.34 -6.67 -9.43
CA TYR A 260 9.68 -5.38 -10.04
C TYR A 260 9.53 -4.18 -9.11
N ILE A 261 8.75 -4.27 -8.02
CA ILE A 261 8.48 -3.09 -7.18
C ILE A 261 9.74 -2.51 -6.54
N PHE A 262 10.72 -3.35 -6.16
CA PHE A 262 11.97 -2.86 -5.58
C PHE A 262 12.81 -2.09 -6.61
N LYS A 263 12.86 -2.57 -7.86
CA LYS A 263 13.55 -1.87 -8.96
C LYS A 263 12.87 -0.54 -9.25
N LEU A 264 11.54 -0.51 -9.22
CA LEU A 264 10.77 0.73 -9.37
C LEU A 264 11.07 1.73 -8.24
N VAL A 265 11.14 1.28 -6.99
CA VAL A 265 11.51 2.15 -5.84
C VAL A 265 12.91 2.76 -6.05
N LEU A 266 13.90 1.96 -6.45
CA LEU A 266 15.25 2.44 -6.74
C LEU A 266 15.27 3.45 -7.90
N LEU A 267 14.45 3.21 -8.95
CA LEU A 267 14.29 4.13 -10.06
C LEU A 267 13.69 5.47 -9.60
N ILE A 268 12.65 5.45 -8.77
CA ILE A 268 12.01 6.66 -8.23
C ILE A 268 13.01 7.44 -7.36
N MET A 269 13.85 6.77 -6.57
CA MET A 269 14.91 7.44 -5.80
C MET A 269 15.88 8.20 -6.72
N VAL A 270 16.34 7.57 -7.81
CA VAL A 270 17.21 8.24 -8.80
C VAL A 270 16.47 9.39 -9.50
N LEU A 271 15.19 9.21 -9.84
CA LEU A 271 14.37 10.27 -10.45
C LEU A 271 14.24 11.48 -9.53
N ILE A 272 14.01 11.27 -8.23
CA ILE A 272 13.94 12.35 -7.24
C ILE A 272 15.28 13.09 -7.15
N SER A 273 16.38 12.35 -7.02
CA SER A 273 17.72 12.93 -6.94
C SER A 273 18.12 13.70 -8.20
N THR A 274 17.64 13.29 -9.39
CA THR A 274 17.96 13.97 -10.66
C THR A 274 17.06 15.18 -10.93
N LEU A 275 15.79 15.13 -10.52
CA LEU A 275 14.87 16.28 -10.64
C LEU A 275 15.25 17.40 -9.67
N LYS A 276 15.72 17.04 -8.47
CA LYS A 276 16.23 18.00 -7.49
C LYS A 276 17.62 17.59 -7.03
N VAL A 277 18.62 18.24 -7.61
CA VAL A 277 20.02 18.08 -7.19
C VAL A 277 20.22 18.84 -5.88
N CYS A 278 20.45 18.12 -4.79
CA CYS A 278 20.79 18.69 -3.49
C CYS A 278 21.66 17.76 -2.66
N GLY A 279 22.35 18.31 -1.65
CA GLY A 279 23.21 17.55 -0.75
C GLY A 279 22.45 16.48 0.05
N PHE A 280 21.18 16.72 0.39
CA PHE A 280 20.36 15.72 1.09
C PHE A 280 20.12 14.46 0.24
N ASN A 281 19.82 14.65 -1.05
CA ASN A 281 19.55 13.58 -1.99
C ASN A 281 20.80 12.73 -2.33
N THR A 282 22.00 13.16 -1.93
CA THR A 282 23.22 12.32 -1.97
C THR A 282 23.04 11.04 -1.17
N ILE A 283 22.37 11.11 -0.02
CA ILE A 283 22.11 9.94 0.84
C ILE A 283 21.24 8.91 0.08
N LEU A 284 20.25 9.37 -0.69
CA LEU A 284 19.40 8.50 -1.50
C LEU A 284 20.20 7.80 -2.60
N ILE A 285 21.14 8.50 -3.25
CA ILE A 285 22.02 7.90 -4.27
C ILE A 285 22.93 6.82 -3.66
N ILE A 286 23.49 7.05 -2.48
CA ILE A 286 24.29 6.06 -1.76
C ILE A 286 23.42 4.83 -1.39
N LEU A 287 22.19 5.05 -0.94
CA LEU A 287 21.25 3.95 -0.65
C LEU A 287 20.88 3.17 -1.93
N VAL A 288 20.75 3.84 -3.09
CA VAL A 288 20.50 3.20 -4.38
C VAL A 288 21.66 2.31 -4.79
N THR A 289 22.90 2.77 -4.68
CA THR A 289 24.08 1.97 -5.07
C THR A 289 24.23 0.72 -4.19
N ILE A 290 23.96 0.86 -2.88
CA ILE A 290 23.91 -0.29 -1.96
C ILE A 290 22.74 -1.21 -2.31
N GLY A 291 21.60 -0.68 -2.74
CA GLY A 291 20.41 -1.46 -3.12
C GLY A 291 20.56 -2.25 -4.40
N LEU A 292 21.31 -1.72 -5.36
CA LEU A 292 21.62 -2.41 -6.62
C LEU A 292 22.65 -3.54 -6.43
N THR A 293 23.54 -3.40 -5.44
CA THR A 293 24.60 -4.39 -5.16
C THR A 293 24.14 -5.50 -4.21
N PHE A 294 23.49 -5.14 -3.11
CA PHE A 294 23.14 -6.06 -2.04
C PHE A 294 21.62 -6.21 -1.90
N PHE A 295 21.03 -7.03 -2.76
CA PHE A 295 19.58 -7.28 -2.75
C PHE A 295 19.07 -7.90 -1.42
N HIS A 296 19.93 -8.59 -0.68
CA HIS A 296 19.60 -9.13 0.64
C HIS A 296 19.27 -8.04 1.67
N LEU A 297 19.83 -6.84 1.51
CA LEU A 297 19.60 -5.71 2.39
C LEU A 297 18.32 -4.93 2.03
N ARG A 298 17.49 -5.40 1.09
CA ARG A 298 16.26 -4.73 0.62
C ARG A 298 15.37 -4.21 1.76
N LYS A 299 15.17 -4.99 2.85
CA LYS A 299 14.37 -4.51 3.99
C LYS A 299 15.03 -3.31 4.70
N LEU A 300 16.32 -3.41 4.97
CA LEU A 300 17.10 -2.36 5.63
C LEU A 300 17.15 -1.08 4.78
N ILE A 301 17.36 -1.22 3.47
CA ILE A 301 17.44 -0.09 2.54
C ILE A 301 16.12 0.64 2.46
N ASN A 302 14.99 -0.09 2.36
CA ASN A 302 13.67 0.54 2.34
C ASN A 302 13.37 1.27 3.66
N LEU A 303 13.80 0.73 4.80
CA LEU A 303 13.67 1.39 6.10
C LEU A 303 14.51 2.67 6.20
N LEU A 304 15.77 2.62 5.78
CA LEU A 304 16.66 3.79 5.76
C LEU A 304 16.15 4.85 4.77
N THR A 305 15.62 4.43 3.63
CA THR A 305 15.00 5.32 2.64
C THR A 305 13.74 5.99 3.21
N LEU A 306 12.88 5.24 3.90
CA LEU A 306 11.70 5.83 4.55
C LEU A 306 12.10 6.85 5.63
N ASN A 307 13.10 6.54 6.45
CA ASN A 307 13.56 7.46 7.49
C ASN A 307 14.17 8.74 6.91
N THR A 308 15.00 8.62 5.87
CA THR A 308 15.63 9.77 5.22
C THR A 308 14.60 10.64 4.50
N THR A 309 13.70 10.04 3.73
CA THR A 309 12.60 10.77 3.06
C THR A 309 11.62 11.39 4.05
N GLY A 310 11.26 10.68 5.13
CA GLY A 310 10.42 11.20 6.20
C GLY A 310 11.07 12.39 6.91
N LEU A 311 12.36 12.32 7.21
CA LEU A 311 13.11 13.45 7.78
C LEU A 311 13.12 14.65 6.82
N TYR A 312 13.34 14.43 5.53
CA TYR A 312 13.30 15.51 4.53
C TYR A 312 11.92 16.18 4.45
N ILE A 313 10.84 15.39 4.44
CA ILE A 313 9.47 15.91 4.43
C ILE A 313 9.23 16.81 5.65
N LEU A 314 9.62 16.35 6.84
CA LEU A 314 9.46 17.12 8.08
C LEU A 314 10.31 18.40 8.09
N LEU A 315 11.59 18.31 7.70
CA LEU A 315 12.47 19.47 7.59
C LEU A 315 11.92 20.50 6.61
N SER A 316 11.41 20.05 5.46
CA SER A 316 10.82 20.93 4.45
C SER A 316 9.57 21.65 4.97
N MET A 317 8.70 20.94 5.69
CA MET A 317 7.51 21.54 6.29
C MET A 317 7.86 22.51 7.43
N CYS A 318 8.81 22.15 8.30
CA CYS A 318 9.26 23.03 9.37
C CYS A 318 9.92 24.30 8.81
N TYR A 319 10.71 24.19 7.75
CA TYR A 319 11.36 25.33 7.11
C TYR A 319 10.34 26.31 6.49
N GLN A 320 9.33 25.79 5.79
CA GLN A 320 8.25 26.61 5.23
C GLN A 320 7.43 27.31 6.31
N PHE A 321 7.25 26.65 7.46
CA PHE A 321 6.63 27.26 8.63
C PHE A 321 7.46 28.44 9.18
N GLU A 322 8.78 28.30 9.30
CA GLU A 322 9.66 29.36 9.81
C GLU A 322 9.74 30.58 8.88
N ILE A 323 9.82 30.38 7.56
CA ILE A 323 9.82 31.48 6.58
C ILE A 323 8.45 32.15 6.49
N GLY A 324 7.38 31.36 6.57
CA GLY A 324 6.03 31.89 6.69
C GLY A 324 5.92 32.88 7.87
N LYS A 325 6.54 32.54 9.00
CA LYS A 325 6.64 33.45 10.16
C LYS A 325 7.47 34.70 9.85
N GLN A 326 8.61 34.58 9.17
CA GLN A 326 9.46 35.72 8.81
C GLN A 326 8.77 36.70 7.85
N HIS A 327 8.12 36.23 6.79
CA HIS A 327 7.38 37.10 5.87
C HIS A 327 6.20 37.83 6.53
N ILE A 328 5.54 37.20 7.51
CA ILE A 328 4.49 37.86 8.32
C ILE A 328 5.08 38.96 9.21
N ILE A 329 6.31 38.78 9.71
CA ILE A 329 7.03 39.78 10.52
C ILE A 329 7.50 40.93 9.63
N GLU A 330 8.12 40.64 8.47
CA GLU A 330 8.61 41.64 7.52
C GLU A 330 7.48 42.50 6.95
N LYS A 331 6.34 41.93 6.56
CA LYS A 331 5.20 42.73 6.09
C LYS A 331 4.69 43.70 7.15
N LYS A 332 4.66 43.30 8.42
CA LYS A 332 4.28 44.19 9.53
C LYS A 332 5.35 45.25 9.82
N PHE A 333 6.62 44.92 9.64
CA PHE A 333 7.73 45.85 9.82
C PHE A 333 7.82 46.87 8.68
N PHE A 334 7.60 46.46 7.42
CA PHE A 334 7.52 47.35 6.26
C PHE A 334 6.34 48.32 6.32
N ILE A 335 5.19 47.88 6.86
CA ILE A 335 4.05 48.78 7.13
C ILE A 335 4.39 49.79 8.24
N LYS A 336 5.35 49.47 9.13
CA LYS A 336 5.67 50.29 10.32
C LYS A 336 6.91 51.17 10.15
N ASN A 337 7.88 50.77 9.33
CA ASN A 337 9.15 51.46 9.15
C ASN A 337 9.43 51.71 7.65
N SER A 338 8.87 52.81 7.14
CA SER A 338 9.35 53.49 5.94
C SER A 338 10.53 54.42 6.29
N SER A 339 11.58 53.87 6.89
CA SER A 339 12.89 54.53 6.97
C SER A 339 13.96 53.52 7.37
N HIS A 340 14.84 53.23 6.42
CA HIS A 340 16.20 52.71 6.54
C HIS A 340 16.55 51.84 7.75
N ILE A 341 16.68 50.52 7.54
CA ILE A 341 17.64 49.70 8.28
C ILE A 341 18.22 48.65 7.32
N ASP A 342 19.54 48.68 7.14
CA ASP A 342 20.34 47.69 6.42
C ASP A 342 20.26 46.33 7.12
N SER A 343 19.78 45.33 6.39
CA SER A 343 19.57 43.97 6.87
C SER A 343 20.67 43.04 6.38
N ASN A 344 21.81 42.98 7.07
CA ASN A 344 22.83 41.96 6.78
C ASN A 344 23.37 41.36 8.09
N MET A 345 22.66 40.38 8.66
CA MET A 345 23.28 39.19 9.25
C MET A 345 22.21 38.14 9.60
N SER A 346 21.91 37.22 8.69
CA SER A 346 21.31 35.94 9.07
C SER A 346 22.43 34.95 9.41
N LEU A 347 22.33 34.29 10.58
CA LEU A 347 23.37 33.42 11.16
C LEU A 347 23.69 32.15 10.33
N ILE A 348 22.91 31.88 9.29
CA ILE A 348 23.15 30.83 8.29
C ILE A 348 23.05 31.51 6.93
N PRO A 349 24.09 31.44 6.07
CA PRO A 349 23.99 31.93 4.71
C PRO A 349 22.80 31.24 4.03
N ASN A 350 21.91 32.02 3.40
CA ASN A 350 20.76 31.50 2.67
C ASN A 350 21.19 30.42 1.63
N ASP A 351 22.43 30.53 1.15
CA ASP A 351 23.04 29.62 0.19
C ASP A 351 23.35 28.23 0.77
N THR A 352 23.64 28.11 2.07
CA THR A 352 23.85 26.82 2.74
C THR A 352 22.54 26.04 2.85
N VAL A 353 21.44 26.73 3.14
CA VAL A 353 20.11 26.10 3.25
C VAL A 353 19.60 25.64 1.88
N LYS A 354 19.86 26.45 0.85
CA LYS A 354 19.59 26.07 -0.55
C LYS A 354 20.43 24.87 -1.00
N TRP A 355 21.70 24.78 -0.60
CA TRP A 355 22.55 23.62 -0.92
C TRP A 355 22.01 22.30 -0.33
N PHE A 356 21.47 22.35 0.90
CA PHE A 356 20.74 21.22 1.49
C PHE A 356 19.44 20.88 0.73
N GLY A 357 18.94 21.78 -0.10
CA GLY A 357 17.73 21.60 -0.90
C GLY A 357 16.46 22.01 -0.17
N LEU A 358 16.56 22.85 0.86
CA LEU A 358 15.42 23.45 1.54
C LEU A 358 15.12 24.81 0.89
N GLU A 359 13.97 24.92 0.23
CA GLU A 359 13.55 26.14 -0.47
C GLU A 359 12.11 26.48 -0.11
N SER A 360 11.85 27.78 0.08
CA SER A 360 10.48 28.28 0.20
C SER A 360 9.82 28.24 -1.17
N THR A 361 8.76 27.44 -1.29
CA THR A 361 7.94 27.39 -2.49
C THR A 361 6.47 27.61 -2.13
N PRO A 362 5.70 28.31 -2.97
CA PRO A 362 4.27 28.54 -2.72
C PRO A 362 3.43 27.25 -2.88
N ASN A 363 3.91 26.29 -3.67
CA ASN A 363 3.23 25.02 -3.96
C ASN A 363 4.02 23.84 -3.38
N ILE A 364 3.76 23.59 -2.10
CA ILE A 364 4.44 22.61 -1.27
C ILE A 364 4.07 21.19 -1.69
N ASP A 365 2.83 21.01 -2.14
CA ASP A 365 2.26 19.77 -2.64
C ASP A 365 3.08 19.18 -3.79
N ARG A 366 3.48 19.99 -4.77
CA ARG A 366 4.29 19.54 -5.91
C ARG A 366 5.74 19.29 -5.51
N PHE A 367 6.27 20.08 -4.58
CA PHE A 367 7.64 19.97 -4.09
C PHE A 367 7.85 18.70 -3.25
N ILE A 368 6.97 18.45 -2.28
CA ILE A 368 7.03 17.28 -1.39
C ILE A 368 6.36 16.05 -2.06
N GLY A 369 5.51 16.26 -3.06
CA GLY A 369 4.70 15.23 -3.70
C GLY A 369 5.49 14.04 -4.24
N LEU A 370 6.69 14.24 -4.79
CA LEU A 370 7.54 13.14 -5.24
C LEU A 370 8.10 12.31 -4.07
N TYR A 371 8.45 12.94 -2.96
CA TYR A 371 8.88 12.24 -1.74
C TYR A 371 7.72 11.46 -1.11
N ILE A 372 6.50 12.02 -1.13
CA ILE A 372 5.28 11.32 -0.70
C ILE A 372 4.95 10.14 -1.63
N LEU A 373 5.12 10.31 -2.94
CA LEU A 373 4.98 9.21 -3.89
C LEU A 373 5.98 8.09 -3.57
N LEU A 374 7.22 8.45 -3.23
CA LEU A 374 8.22 7.49 -2.78
C LEU A 374 7.81 6.79 -1.47
N THR A 375 7.27 7.50 -0.47
CA THR A 375 6.75 6.83 0.74
C THR A 375 5.62 5.86 0.41
N ILE A 376 4.69 6.23 -0.47
CA ILE A 376 3.61 5.36 -0.95
C ILE A 376 4.19 4.11 -1.65
N CYS A 377 5.14 4.27 -2.58
CA CYS A 377 5.78 3.14 -3.25
C CYS A 377 6.53 2.21 -2.27
N LEU A 378 7.21 2.77 -1.25
CA LEU A 378 7.86 2.01 -0.19
C LEU A 378 6.84 1.23 0.67
N THR A 379 5.68 1.83 0.95
CA THR A 379 4.59 1.12 1.66
C THR A 379 4.05 -0.03 0.82
N PHE A 380 3.86 0.20 -0.48
CA PHE A 380 3.38 -0.82 -1.41
C PHE A 380 4.38 -1.98 -1.55
N ASP A 381 5.68 -1.69 -1.61
CA ASP A 381 6.74 -2.70 -1.55
C ASP A 381 6.62 -3.58 -0.27
N ALA A 382 6.41 -2.96 0.89
CA ALA A 382 6.20 -3.69 2.13
C ALA A 382 4.91 -4.53 2.11
N ILE A 383 3.80 -3.99 1.59
CA ILE A 383 2.52 -4.71 1.43
C ILE A 383 2.72 -5.94 0.55
N VAL A 384 3.38 -5.79 -0.60
CA VAL A 384 3.65 -6.91 -1.52
C VAL A 384 4.47 -7.99 -0.80
N ARG A 385 5.55 -7.63 -0.10
CA ARG A 385 6.36 -8.59 0.67
C ARG A 385 5.55 -9.32 1.74
N TYR A 386 4.75 -8.59 2.52
CA TYR A 386 3.92 -9.20 3.57
C TYR A 386 2.83 -10.11 3.01
N ARG A 387 2.14 -9.68 1.96
CA ARG A 387 1.12 -10.48 1.28
C ARG A 387 1.74 -11.76 0.71
N GLN A 388 2.89 -11.67 0.05
CA GLN A 388 3.56 -12.83 -0.51
C GLN A 388 4.02 -13.80 0.58
N LYS A 389 4.58 -13.27 1.67
CA LYS A 389 4.91 -14.09 2.84
C LYS A 389 3.67 -14.80 3.40
N HIS A 390 2.56 -14.09 3.57
CA HIS A 390 1.30 -14.66 4.06
C HIS A 390 0.74 -15.73 3.11
N HIS A 391 0.73 -15.46 1.81
CA HIS A 391 0.26 -16.39 0.79
C HIS A 391 1.07 -17.70 0.79
N ARG A 392 2.41 -17.61 0.92
CA ARG A 392 3.28 -18.79 1.02
C ARG A 392 3.02 -19.59 2.31
N LEU A 393 2.75 -18.92 3.43
CA LEU A 393 2.40 -19.59 4.69
C LEU A 393 1.08 -20.35 4.61
N LEU A 394 0.07 -19.77 3.96
CA LEU A 394 -1.20 -20.47 3.74
C LEU A 394 -1.02 -21.69 2.83
N LEU A 395 -0.19 -21.57 1.79
CA LEU A 395 0.14 -22.69 0.91
C LEU A 395 0.92 -23.79 1.63
N SER A 396 1.89 -23.44 2.49
CA SER A 396 2.64 -24.44 3.26
C SER A 396 1.76 -25.20 4.23
N VAL A 397 0.78 -24.52 4.87
CA VAL A 397 -0.21 -25.18 5.74
C VAL A 397 -1.18 -26.05 4.93
N ARG A 398 -1.61 -25.60 3.75
CA ARG A 398 -2.53 -26.34 2.88
C ARG A 398 -1.93 -27.63 2.34
N PHE A 399 -0.66 -27.60 1.95
CA PHE A 399 -0.02 -28.70 1.24
C PHE A 399 0.96 -29.51 2.11
N ASN A 400 1.19 -29.12 3.37
CA ASN A 400 2.18 -29.75 4.25
C ASN A 400 3.60 -29.83 3.63
N VAL A 401 3.90 -28.92 2.69
CA VAL A 401 5.18 -28.81 2.02
C VAL A 401 5.90 -27.58 2.56
N HIS A 402 7.13 -27.77 3.05
CA HIS A 402 8.06 -26.66 3.28
C HIS A 402 8.45 -26.08 1.92
N LEU A 403 7.68 -25.10 1.43
CA LEU A 403 8.06 -24.33 0.25
C LEU A 403 9.35 -23.58 0.56
N VAL A 404 10.47 -24.11 0.06
CA VAL A 404 11.81 -23.54 0.22
C VAL A 404 11.78 -22.08 -0.25
N GLU A 405 12.17 -21.18 0.66
CA GLU A 405 12.01 -19.72 0.53
C GLU A 405 12.86 -19.11 -0.61
N ASN A 406 13.69 -19.89 -1.28
CA ASN A 406 14.64 -19.47 -2.29
C ASN A 406 14.53 -20.45 -3.48
N ARG A 407 14.49 -20.05 -4.76
CA ARG A 407 15.73 -19.71 -5.48
C ARG A 407 15.57 -19.05 -6.85
N PHE A 408 14.36 -18.76 -7.36
CA PHE A 408 14.26 -18.17 -8.71
C PHE A 408 13.24 -17.02 -8.84
N PRO A 409 13.66 -15.82 -9.28
CA PRO A 409 12.79 -14.70 -9.57
C PRO A 409 12.08 -14.91 -10.93
N ILE A 410 11.25 -15.94 -11.02
CA ILE A 410 10.47 -16.27 -12.23
C ILE A 410 9.09 -15.64 -12.09
N LEU A 411 8.61 -14.99 -13.16
CA LEU A 411 7.34 -14.27 -13.19
C LEU A 411 6.14 -15.24 -13.19
N PHE A 412 6.20 -16.29 -14.01
CA PHE A 412 5.21 -17.36 -13.99
C PHE A 412 5.75 -18.51 -13.17
N GLN A 413 5.37 -18.56 -11.89
CA GLN A 413 5.67 -19.74 -11.06
C GLN A 413 4.81 -20.92 -11.53
N PRO A 414 5.36 -22.14 -11.46
CA PRO A 414 4.59 -23.35 -11.68
C PRO A 414 3.40 -23.39 -10.72
N PHE A 415 2.19 -23.44 -11.28
CA PHE A 415 1.00 -23.72 -10.49
C PHE A 415 1.08 -25.21 -10.11
N ALA A 416 1.10 -25.52 -8.81
CA ALA A 416 1.06 -26.89 -8.35
C ALA A 416 -0.30 -27.49 -8.76
N LEU A 417 -0.31 -28.22 -9.88
CA LEU A 417 -1.41 -29.07 -10.27
C LEU A 417 -1.26 -30.36 -9.47
N LYS A 418 -2.29 -30.69 -8.68
CA LYS A 418 -2.41 -32.03 -8.11
C LYS A 418 -2.56 -32.99 -9.29
N THR A 419 -1.55 -33.82 -9.54
CA THR A 419 -1.71 -34.99 -10.41
C THR A 419 -2.80 -35.86 -9.81
N ILE A 420 -3.80 -36.21 -10.63
CA ILE A 420 -4.98 -36.99 -10.20
C ILE A 420 -4.59 -38.44 -9.86
N ASN A 421 -3.41 -38.89 -10.28
CA ASN A 421 -2.95 -40.25 -10.10
C ASN A 421 -1.72 -40.26 -9.18
N ASP A 422 -1.96 -40.79 -7.97
CA ASP A 422 -1.04 -41.28 -6.95
C ASP A 422 -0.14 -40.30 -6.16
N ASP A 423 -0.23 -40.48 -4.83
CA ASP A 423 0.56 -39.99 -3.71
C ASP A 423 1.26 -38.63 -3.83
N ASN A 424 0.68 -37.60 -3.19
CA ASN A 424 1.30 -36.42 -2.56
C ASN A 424 2.50 -35.74 -3.27
N THR A 425 2.66 -35.92 -4.57
CA THR A 425 3.79 -35.40 -5.32
C THR A 425 3.28 -34.26 -6.18
N TYR A 426 3.57 -33.03 -5.76
CA TYR A 426 3.22 -31.84 -6.51
C TYR A 426 4.28 -31.63 -7.59
N GLU A 427 3.94 -31.89 -8.85
CA GLU A 427 4.80 -31.54 -9.98
C GLU A 427 4.64 -30.06 -10.32
N PHE A 428 5.76 -29.36 -10.32
CA PHE A 428 5.82 -27.94 -10.61
C PHE A 428 6.08 -27.75 -12.10
N ASP A 429 5.03 -27.45 -12.87
CA ASP A 429 5.10 -27.25 -14.33
C ASP A 429 5.82 -25.93 -14.67
N ILE A 430 7.16 -25.97 -14.64
CA ILE A 430 8.00 -24.89 -15.15
C ILE A 430 7.96 -25.01 -16.66
N VAL A 431 7.56 -23.95 -17.37
CA VAL A 431 7.63 -23.90 -18.84
C VAL A 431 9.07 -24.17 -19.25
N ASN A 432 9.36 -25.41 -19.61
CA ASN A 432 10.68 -25.86 -20.02
C ASN A 432 10.95 -25.40 -21.45
N TYR A 433 12.22 -25.28 -21.83
CA TYR A 433 12.62 -24.90 -23.19
C TYR A 433 11.90 -25.72 -24.27
N GLN A 434 11.67 -27.01 -24.01
CA GLN A 434 10.97 -27.93 -24.91
C GLN A 434 9.46 -27.64 -25.07
N GLN A 435 8.83 -26.99 -24.09
CA GLN A 435 7.42 -26.56 -24.15
C GLN A 435 7.27 -25.19 -24.84
N ALA A 436 8.35 -24.41 -24.98
CA ALA A 436 8.31 -23.11 -25.66
C ALA A 436 8.01 -23.23 -27.16
N ASP A 437 8.37 -24.36 -27.77
CA ASP A 437 8.17 -24.61 -29.21
C ASP A 437 6.73 -25.05 -29.55
N GLN A 438 5.87 -25.27 -28.55
CA GLN A 438 4.50 -25.77 -28.76
C GLN A 438 3.52 -24.67 -29.20
N GLY A 439 3.82 -23.39 -28.93
CA GLY A 439 2.97 -22.28 -29.35
C GLY A 439 3.48 -20.89 -28.97
N ILE A 440 2.98 -19.86 -29.66
CA ILE A 440 3.39 -18.45 -29.46
C ILE A 440 3.15 -17.99 -28.02
N TYR A 441 2.07 -18.45 -27.38
CA TYR A 441 1.76 -18.08 -26.01
C TYR A 441 2.77 -18.63 -24.99
N ASP A 442 3.19 -19.88 -25.13
CA ASP A 442 4.17 -20.50 -24.23
C ASP A 442 5.59 -20.00 -24.53
N PHE A 443 5.89 -19.69 -25.79
CA PHE A 443 7.08 -18.94 -26.17
C PHE A 443 7.14 -17.56 -25.50
N LEU A 444 6.05 -16.77 -25.54
CA LEU A 444 6.00 -15.45 -24.90
C LEU A 444 6.18 -15.52 -23.38
N LYS A 445 5.59 -16.53 -22.72
CA LYS A 445 5.83 -16.78 -21.28
C LYS A 445 7.30 -17.12 -21.01
N TYR A 446 7.90 -17.99 -21.82
CA TYR A 446 9.30 -18.35 -21.70
C TYR A 446 10.20 -17.12 -21.86
N LEU A 447 9.95 -16.29 -22.88
CA LEU A 447 10.68 -15.04 -23.11
C LEU A 447 10.54 -14.10 -21.90
N ALA A 448 9.32 -13.87 -21.40
CA ALA A 448 9.07 -13.01 -20.25
C ALA A 448 9.81 -13.46 -18.98
N ASN A 449 10.00 -14.77 -18.81
CA ASN A 449 10.73 -15.35 -17.68
C ASN A 449 12.26 -15.26 -17.84
N PHE A 450 12.79 -15.48 -19.05
CA PHE A 450 14.22 -15.73 -19.26
C PHE A 450 14.94 -14.74 -20.19
N ILE A 451 14.29 -13.65 -20.63
CA ILE A 451 14.90 -12.68 -21.56
C ILE A 451 16.23 -12.13 -21.04
N PHE A 452 16.28 -11.67 -19.78
CA PHE A 452 17.50 -11.13 -19.19
C PHE A 452 18.52 -12.22 -18.84
N TYR A 453 18.06 -13.45 -18.59
CA TYR A 453 18.95 -14.58 -18.35
C TYR A 453 19.71 -14.97 -19.62
N ARG A 454 19.05 -14.95 -20.78
CA ARG A 454 19.65 -15.35 -22.06
C ARG A 454 20.40 -14.22 -22.77
N PHE A 455 19.87 -12.99 -22.73
CA PHE A 455 20.37 -11.83 -23.46
C PHE A 455 20.93 -10.72 -22.55
N GLY A 456 21.25 -11.02 -21.30
CA GLY A 456 21.62 -10.02 -20.30
C GLY A 456 22.87 -9.21 -20.65
N LEU A 457 23.92 -9.86 -21.18
CA LEU A 457 25.15 -9.16 -21.56
C LEU A 457 24.92 -8.26 -22.78
N GLU A 458 24.18 -8.75 -23.76
CA GLU A 458 23.84 -8.04 -25.00
C GLU A 458 23.01 -6.78 -24.68
N ILE A 459 22.02 -6.89 -23.79
CA ILE A 459 21.23 -5.74 -23.31
C ILE A 459 22.13 -4.72 -22.58
N CYS A 460 23.06 -5.19 -21.75
CA CYS A 460 24.03 -4.31 -21.07
C CYS A 460 24.92 -3.56 -22.07
N TYR A 461 25.43 -4.23 -23.11
CA TYR A 461 26.24 -3.57 -24.14
C TYR A 461 25.46 -2.51 -24.92
N ILE A 462 24.23 -2.84 -25.35
CA ILE A 462 23.35 -1.88 -26.03
C ILE A 462 23.10 -0.67 -25.13
N THR A 463 22.83 -0.91 -23.84
CA THR A 463 22.61 0.18 -22.86
C THR A 463 23.84 1.05 -22.71
N THR A 464 25.05 0.47 -22.60
CA THR A 464 26.30 1.22 -22.53
C THR A 464 26.55 2.04 -23.80
N VAL A 465 26.29 1.50 -24.99
CA VAL A 465 26.41 2.23 -26.26
C VAL A 465 25.46 3.44 -26.28
N ILE A 466 24.21 3.25 -25.85
CA ILE A 466 23.22 4.35 -25.75
C ILE A 466 23.71 5.42 -24.77
N VAL A 467 24.22 5.03 -23.60
CA VAL A 467 24.75 5.98 -22.60
C VAL A 467 25.94 6.77 -23.15
N VAL A 468 26.89 6.12 -23.83
CA VAL A 468 28.04 6.77 -24.44
C VAL A 468 27.60 7.75 -25.53
N GLY A 469 26.66 7.34 -26.39
CA GLY A 469 26.14 8.16 -27.48
C GLY A 469 25.36 9.39 -27.01
N ILE A 470 24.66 9.31 -25.88
CA ILE A 470 23.91 10.45 -25.32
C ILE A 470 24.83 11.40 -24.53
N ARG A 471 25.79 10.89 -23.75
CA ARG A 471 26.58 11.73 -22.83
C ARG A 471 27.70 12.53 -23.49
N LEU A 472 28.44 11.93 -24.42
CA LEU A 472 29.56 12.57 -25.15
C LEU A 472 30.56 13.36 -24.26
N ASP A 473 30.86 12.87 -23.05
CA ASP A 473 31.75 13.50 -22.07
C ASP A 473 32.97 12.62 -21.72
N MET A 474 33.86 13.12 -20.85
CA MET A 474 35.05 12.36 -20.41
C MET A 474 34.70 11.03 -19.73
N ILE A 475 33.54 10.94 -19.08
CA ILE A 475 33.07 9.73 -18.43
C ILE A 475 32.59 8.72 -19.48
N ALA A 476 31.95 9.19 -20.56
CA ALA A 476 31.58 8.37 -21.70
C ALA A 476 32.80 7.70 -22.36
N VAL A 477 33.94 8.39 -22.42
CA VAL A 477 35.21 7.79 -22.90
C VAL A 477 35.61 6.61 -22.02
N LEU A 478 35.55 6.73 -20.70
CA LEU A 478 35.83 5.63 -19.78
C LEU A 478 34.84 4.45 -19.96
N TYR A 479 33.56 4.73 -20.18
CA TYR A 479 32.58 3.69 -20.50
C TYR A 479 32.86 3.00 -21.84
N SER A 480 33.30 3.74 -22.87
CA SER A 480 33.68 3.15 -24.16
C SER A 480 34.94 2.28 -24.05
N MET A 481 35.90 2.64 -23.19
CA MET A 481 37.09 1.81 -22.93
C MET A 481 36.70 0.47 -22.30
N TRP A 482 35.81 0.48 -21.30
CA TRP A 482 35.26 -0.74 -20.70
C TRP A 482 34.48 -1.57 -21.72
N LEU A 483 33.66 -0.93 -22.56
CA LEU A 483 32.92 -1.61 -23.63
C LEU A 483 33.87 -2.29 -24.63
N GLY A 484 34.91 -1.60 -25.09
CA GLY A 484 35.93 -2.17 -25.98
C GLY A 484 36.63 -3.38 -25.39
N LEU A 485 37.00 -3.29 -24.10
CA LEU A 485 37.59 -4.41 -23.36
C LEU A 485 36.65 -5.63 -23.29
N PHE A 486 35.35 -5.40 -23.11
CA PHE A 486 34.36 -6.48 -23.10
C PHE A 486 34.12 -7.11 -24.46
N LEU A 487 34.13 -6.34 -25.55
CA LEU A 487 33.93 -6.87 -26.90
C LEU A 487 35.07 -7.78 -27.36
N ILE A 488 36.30 -7.55 -26.88
CA ILE A 488 37.49 -8.37 -27.21
C ILE A 488 37.60 -9.61 -26.32
N SER A 489 37.00 -9.58 -25.13
CA SER A 489 37.16 -10.61 -24.10
C SER A 489 36.19 -11.79 -24.25
N SER A 490 36.61 -12.99 -23.84
CA SER A 490 35.71 -14.15 -23.74
C SER A 490 34.76 -14.04 -22.54
N ARG A 491 33.62 -14.75 -22.58
CA ARG A 491 32.61 -14.75 -21.50
C ARG A 491 33.19 -15.13 -20.12
N CYS A 492 34.18 -16.02 -20.08
CA CYS A 492 34.86 -16.41 -18.84
C CYS A 492 35.67 -15.25 -18.24
N ILE A 493 36.37 -14.48 -19.06
CA ILE A 493 37.13 -13.30 -18.63
C ILE A 493 36.16 -12.21 -18.16
N ILE A 494 35.09 -11.99 -18.90
CA ILE A 494 34.03 -11.02 -18.56
C ILE A 494 33.45 -11.33 -17.18
N GLN A 495 33.14 -12.60 -16.88
CA GLN A 495 32.60 -12.99 -15.57
C GLN A 495 33.52 -12.59 -14.40
N ARG A 496 34.84 -12.74 -14.57
CA ARG A 496 35.82 -12.37 -13.54
C ARG A 496 35.95 -10.85 -13.40
N MET A 497 35.92 -10.13 -14.51
CA MET A 497 36.02 -8.66 -14.56
C MET A 497 34.72 -7.96 -14.15
N TRP A 498 33.58 -8.65 -14.19
CA TRP A 498 32.25 -8.06 -13.97
C TRP A 498 32.10 -7.38 -12.61
N SER A 499 32.63 -7.99 -11.55
CA SER A 499 32.59 -7.40 -10.20
C SER A 499 33.40 -6.10 -10.12
N ILE A 500 34.53 -6.03 -10.82
CA ILE A 500 35.37 -4.81 -10.88
C ILE A 500 34.63 -3.72 -11.66
N TYR A 501 33.96 -4.09 -12.75
CA TYR A 501 33.15 -3.16 -13.53
C TYR A 501 31.96 -2.61 -12.75
N ILE A 502 31.25 -3.46 -11.99
CA ILE A 502 30.17 -3.00 -11.08
C ILE A 502 30.73 -2.00 -10.07
N LEU A 503 31.88 -2.28 -9.46
CA LEU A 503 32.53 -1.35 -8.52
C LEU A 503 32.84 0.00 -9.18
N PHE A 504 33.39 -0.04 -10.40
CA PHE A 504 33.63 1.16 -11.19
C PHE A 504 32.33 1.95 -11.46
N LEU A 505 31.24 1.27 -11.84
CA LEU A 505 29.94 1.93 -12.06
C LEU A 505 29.40 2.61 -10.79
N ILE A 506 29.53 1.97 -9.62
CA ILE A 506 29.09 2.53 -8.34
C ILE A 506 29.85 3.79 -7.99
N ILE A 507 31.20 3.71 -8.05
CA ILE A 507 32.07 4.84 -7.74
C ILE A 507 31.80 5.99 -8.72
N SER A 508 31.70 5.66 -10.02
CA SER A 508 31.40 6.63 -11.07
C SER A 508 30.05 7.31 -10.85
N PHE A 509 29.00 6.58 -10.47
CA PHE A 509 27.67 7.14 -10.23
C PHE A 509 27.65 8.10 -9.03
N ILE A 510 28.33 7.74 -7.92
CA ILE A 510 28.44 8.62 -6.74
C ILE A 510 29.22 9.88 -7.09
N ILE A 511 30.37 9.76 -7.78
CA ILE A 511 31.19 10.91 -8.16
C ILE A 511 30.42 11.86 -9.09
N GLN A 512 29.69 11.33 -10.07
CA GLN A 512 28.85 12.13 -10.97
C GLN A 512 27.82 12.95 -10.21
N TYR A 513 27.13 12.32 -9.26
CA TYR A 513 26.13 13.02 -8.48
C TYR A 513 26.77 14.08 -7.58
N MET A 514 27.86 13.76 -6.89
CA MET A 514 28.60 14.71 -6.05
C MET A 514 29.15 15.89 -6.85
N SER A 515 29.62 15.65 -8.08
CA SER A 515 30.06 16.70 -8.99
C SER A 515 28.91 17.62 -9.41
N ALA A 516 27.69 17.10 -9.56
CA ALA A 516 26.51 17.91 -9.87
C ALA A 516 26.02 18.75 -8.68
N VAL A 517 26.18 18.23 -7.45
CA VAL A 517 25.83 18.96 -6.21
C VAL A 517 26.81 20.11 -5.92
N GLY A 518 28.09 19.94 -6.26
CA GLY A 518 29.14 20.92 -5.97
C GLY A 518 29.58 20.94 -4.51
N ALA A 519 30.61 21.73 -4.22
CA ALA A 519 31.12 21.90 -2.86
C ALA A 519 30.10 22.67 -2.00
N PRO A 520 29.95 22.32 -0.73
CA PRO A 520 29.02 23.04 0.13
C PRO A 520 29.54 24.47 0.39
N PRO A 521 28.69 25.50 0.26
CA PRO A 521 29.09 26.90 0.30
C PRO A 521 29.59 27.36 1.67
N PHE A 522 29.29 26.62 2.75
CA PHE A 522 29.82 26.91 4.08
C PHE A 522 31.34 26.68 4.20
N LEU A 523 31.95 25.94 3.27
CA LEU A 523 33.39 25.71 3.29
C LEU A 523 34.18 26.94 2.80
N CYS A 524 33.55 27.89 2.10
CA CYS A 524 34.21 29.10 1.55
C CYS A 524 35.52 28.78 0.78
N ILE A 525 35.53 27.71 -0.02
CA ILE A 525 36.67 27.27 -0.85
C ILE A 525 36.51 27.74 -2.29
#